data_AF-A0A936MMZ6-F1
#
_entry.id   AF-A0A936MMZ6-F1
#
_cell.length_a   1.000
_cell.length_b   1.000
_cell.length_c   1.000
_cell.angle_alpha   90.00
_cell.angle_beta   90.00
_cell.angle_gamma   90.00
#
_symmetry.space_group_name_H-M   'P 1'
#
loop_
_entity.id
_entity.type
_entity.pdbx_description
1 polymer ?
#
loop_
_entity_poly.entity_id
_entity_poly.type
_entity_poly.pdbx_seq_one_letter_code
_entity_poly.pdbx_strand_id
1 'polypeptide(L)'
;MPAIDISRLVDTSTFDAEGRPGLTYRRIYGARVPLEWFVRRFLAPRDGLPWALGHCIDLPAFVNATPTFAQLAQWRAAFDAEGSRTEYVTRVSSTLTLGEDERLRYAPNVTLGRTGTFPLLVTIDKAGDILAQFPIL
;
A
#
# COMPACT_ATOMS: atom_id res chain seq x y z
N MET A 1 -18.38 20.35 -0.14
CA MET A 1 -18.07 19.37 0.92
C MET A 1 -17.11 20.00 1.90
N PRO A 2 -17.32 19.92 3.22
CA PRO A 2 -16.35 20.42 4.20
C PRO A 2 -15.01 19.71 3.98
N ALA A 3 -13.91 20.44 4.16
CA ALA A 3 -12.57 19.85 4.11
C ALA A 3 -12.46 18.81 5.23
N ILE A 4 -12.27 17.54 4.88
CA ILE A 4 -12.14 16.47 5.87
C ILE A 4 -10.75 16.60 6.52
N ASP A 5 -10.74 16.63 7.85
CA ASP A 5 -9.54 16.82 8.66
C ASP A 5 -8.86 15.47 8.94
N ILE A 6 -7.93 15.08 8.05
CA ILE A 6 -7.12 13.85 8.16
C ILE A 6 -6.36 13.79 9.49
N SER A 7 -6.04 14.94 10.12
CA SER A 7 -5.25 14.98 11.37
C SER A 7 -5.96 14.31 12.56
N ARG A 8 -7.29 14.15 12.48
CA ARG A 8 -8.11 13.54 13.54
C ARG A 8 -8.33 12.04 13.37
N LEU A 9 -7.87 11.46 12.26
CA LEU A 9 -8.01 10.03 12.04
C LEU A 9 -7.20 9.27 13.09
N VAL A 10 -7.78 8.19 13.60
CA VAL A 10 -7.16 7.24 14.51
C VAL A 10 -7.50 5.83 14.06
N ASP A 11 -6.51 4.95 14.07
CA ASP A 11 -6.69 3.52 13.81
C ASP A 11 -5.62 2.72 14.58
N THR A 12 -5.69 1.40 14.52
CA THR A 12 -4.68 0.47 15.02
C THR A 12 -3.79 0.02 13.87
N SER A 13 -2.48 0.04 14.06
CA SER A 13 -1.52 -0.41 13.05
C SER A 13 -1.67 -1.91 12.78
N THR A 14 -1.53 -2.29 11.52
CA THR A 14 -1.39 -3.70 11.11
C THR A 14 0.04 -4.03 10.71
N PHE A 15 1.01 -3.20 11.10
CA PHE A 15 2.43 -3.35 10.80
C PHE A 15 3.27 -3.16 12.06
N ASP A 16 4.22 -4.06 12.27
CA ASP A 16 5.19 -3.97 13.37
C ASP A 16 6.18 -2.80 13.17
N ALA A 17 7.18 -2.68 14.06
CA ALA A 17 8.15 -1.59 14.00
C ALA A 17 9.04 -1.68 12.75
N GLU A 18 9.23 -2.88 12.23
CA GLU A 18 10.02 -3.19 11.05
C GLU A 18 9.21 -2.99 9.76
N GLY A 19 7.88 -2.96 9.84
CA GLY A 19 6.97 -2.77 8.71
C GLY A 19 6.37 -4.06 8.17
N ARG A 20 6.46 -5.17 8.90
CA ARG A 20 5.87 -6.46 8.50
C ARG A 20 4.40 -6.52 8.88
N PRO A 21 3.53 -7.09 8.03
CA PRO A 21 2.12 -7.24 8.36
C PRO A 21 1.91 -8.12 9.60
N GLY A 22 1.02 -7.71 10.50
CA GLY A 22 0.71 -8.47 11.70
C GLY A 22 -0.26 -7.75 12.63
N LEU A 23 -0.75 -8.48 13.64
CA LEU A 23 -1.52 -7.88 14.73
C LEU A 23 -0.59 -7.00 15.56
N THR A 24 -0.90 -5.71 15.63
CA THR A 24 -0.23 -4.82 16.56
C THR A 24 -1.25 -4.13 17.45
N TYR A 25 -0.83 -3.73 18.65
CA TYR A 25 -1.64 -2.92 19.56
C TYR A 25 -1.25 -1.44 19.51
N ARG A 26 -0.52 -1.03 18.45
CA ARG A 26 -0.02 0.33 18.28
C ARG A 26 -1.09 1.20 17.64
N ARG A 27 -1.45 2.30 18.29
CA ARG A 27 -2.29 3.32 17.65
C ARG A 27 -1.49 4.15 16.65
N ILE A 28 -2.16 4.47 15.54
CA ILE A 28 -1.68 5.37 14.49
C ILE A 28 -2.66 6.52 14.32
N TYR A 29 -2.14 7.65 13.84
CA TYR A 29 -2.88 8.90 13.78
C TYR A 29 -2.61 9.64 12.47
N GLY A 30 -3.50 10.54 12.10
CA GLY A 30 -3.27 11.47 11.01
C GLY A 30 -3.10 10.78 9.66
N ALA A 31 -2.15 11.26 8.86
CA ALA A 31 -1.83 10.74 7.53
C ALA A 31 -1.43 9.25 7.53
N ARG A 32 -0.94 8.72 8.66
CA ARG A 32 -0.57 7.30 8.78
C ARG A 32 -1.76 6.37 8.54
N VAL A 33 -2.96 6.77 8.96
CA VAL A 33 -4.18 5.96 8.86
C VAL A 33 -4.52 5.61 7.40
N PRO A 34 -4.76 6.58 6.50
CA PRO A 34 -5.06 6.27 5.10
C PRO A 34 -3.89 5.62 4.36
N LEU A 35 -2.63 5.87 4.76
CA LEU A 35 -1.48 5.19 4.16
C LEU A 35 -1.44 3.71 4.53
N GLU A 36 -1.82 3.33 5.75
CA GLU A 36 -1.96 1.92 6.09
C GLU A 36 -3.15 1.27 5.41
N TRP A 37 -4.28 1.97 5.29
CA TRP A 37 -5.42 1.48 4.50
C TRP A 37 -5.03 1.24 3.05
N PHE A 38 -4.23 2.14 2.47
CA PHE A 38 -3.66 1.98 1.14
C PHE A 38 -2.84 0.68 1.07
N VAL A 39 -1.90 0.45 1.99
CA VAL A 39 -1.07 -0.75 1.96
C VAL A 39 -1.89 -2.03 2.18
N ARG A 40 -2.87 -2.03 3.10
CA ARG A 40 -3.72 -3.20 3.40
C ARG A 40 -4.45 -3.73 2.17
N ARG A 41 -4.81 -2.87 1.22
CA ARG A 41 -5.44 -3.27 -0.05
C ARG A 41 -4.55 -4.14 -0.94
N PHE A 42 -3.23 -4.18 -0.71
CA PHE A 42 -2.30 -5.06 -1.42
C PHE A 42 -1.96 -6.34 -0.64
N LEU A 43 -2.49 -6.49 0.57
CA LEU A 43 -2.17 -7.60 1.49
C LEU A 43 -3.37 -8.49 1.78
N ALA A 44 -4.52 -8.13 1.25
CA ALA A 44 -5.74 -8.87 1.42
C ALA A 44 -6.14 -9.50 0.08
N PRO A 45 -6.65 -10.74 0.09
CA PRO A 45 -7.35 -11.27 -1.07
C PRO A 45 -8.59 -10.42 -1.35
N ARG A 46 -9.16 -10.62 -2.54
CA ARG A 46 -10.43 -9.99 -2.90
C ARG A 46 -11.49 -10.30 -1.83
N ASP A 47 -12.26 -9.27 -1.45
CA ASP A 47 -13.26 -9.34 -0.38
C ASP A 47 -12.70 -9.60 1.03
N GLY A 48 -11.38 -9.61 1.22
CA GLY A 48 -10.73 -9.79 2.53
C GLY A 48 -10.83 -8.58 3.46
N LEU A 49 -11.20 -7.40 2.94
CA LEU A 49 -11.39 -6.18 3.71
C LEU A 49 -12.87 -5.76 3.70
N PRO A 50 -13.57 -5.75 4.85
CA PRO A 50 -15.00 -5.42 4.91
C PRO A 50 -15.38 -4.04 4.34
N TRP A 51 -14.43 -3.10 4.36
CA TRP A 51 -14.59 -1.73 3.86
C TRP A 51 -14.12 -1.57 2.40
N ALA A 52 -13.65 -2.63 1.75
CA ALA A 52 -13.21 -2.66 0.36
C ALA A 52 -13.69 -3.95 -0.35
N LEU A 53 -15.00 -4.18 -0.33
CA LEU A 53 -15.61 -5.33 -1.03
C LEU A 53 -15.42 -5.22 -2.55
N GLY A 54 -15.15 -6.35 -3.19
CA GLY A 54 -14.86 -6.49 -4.62
C GLY A 54 -13.48 -6.00 -5.04
N HIS A 55 -12.69 -5.49 -4.11
CA HIS A 55 -11.40 -4.82 -4.28
C HIS A 55 -10.25 -5.60 -3.63
N CYS A 56 -9.04 -5.04 -3.66
CA CYS A 56 -7.76 -5.59 -3.22
C CYS A 56 -6.96 -6.35 -4.30
N ILE A 57 -5.65 -6.41 -4.08
CA ILE A 57 -4.66 -7.17 -4.84
C ILE A 57 -3.93 -8.07 -3.84
N ASP A 58 -3.85 -9.36 -4.11
CA ASP A 58 -3.13 -10.30 -3.27
C ASP A 58 -1.66 -10.35 -3.68
N LEU A 59 -0.79 -9.54 -3.04
CA LEU A 59 0.65 -9.53 -3.33
C LEU A 59 1.30 -10.93 -3.29
N PRO A 60 0.97 -11.82 -2.33
CA PRO A 60 1.37 -13.22 -2.35
C PRO A 60 1.17 -13.96 -3.68
N ALA A 61 0.19 -13.57 -4.50
CA ALA A 61 -0.03 -14.17 -5.82
C ALA A 61 1.08 -13.86 -6.85
N PHE A 62 1.97 -12.91 -6.55
CA PHE A 62 3.10 -12.51 -7.40
C PHE A 62 4.43 -13.13 -6.95
N VAL A 63 4.41 -13.95 -5.88
CA VAL A 63 5.59 -14.68 -5.42
C VAL A 63 6.11 -15.58 -6.55
N ASN A 64 7.43 -15.57 -6.75
CA ASN A 64 8.13 -16.27 -7.84
C ASN A 64 7.76 -15.84 -9.27
N ALA A 65 7.01 -14.75 -9.44
CA ALA A 65 6.72 -14.26 -10.77
C ALA A 65 7.95 -13.62 -11.43
N THR A 66 8.13 -13.87 -12.74
CA THR A 66 9.21 -13.31 -13.57
C THR A 66 8.62 -12.42 -14.67
N PRO A 67 8.03 -11.26 -14.31
CA PRO A 67 7.35 -10.41 -15.27
C PRO A 67 8.30 -9.80 -16.30
N THR A 68 7.81 -9.71 -17.53
CA THR A 68 8.36 -8.82 -18.55
C THR A 68 8.16 -7.35 -18.18
N PHE A 69 8.89 -6.44 -18.82
CA PHE A 69 8.68 -4.99 -18.66
C PHE A 69 7.23 -4.56 -18.92
N ALA A 70 6.57 -5.17 -19.92
CA ALA A 70 5.17 -4.88 -20.23
C ALA A 70 4.22 -5.34 -19.11
N GLN A 71 4.46 -6.51 -18.51
CA GLN A 71 3.68 -7.00 -17.37
C GLN A 71 3.89 -6.12 -16.14
N LEU A 72 5.13 -5.70 -15.84
CA LEU A 72 5.39 -4.74 -14.75
C LEU A 72 4.64 -3.43 -14.95
N ALA A 73 4.59 -2.90 -16.18
CA ALA A 73 3.82 -1.69 -16.46
C ALA A 73 2.31 -1.88 -16.27
N GLN A 74 1.77 -3.04 -16.66
CA GLN A 74 0.35 -3.39 -16.45
C GLN A 74 0.02 -3.54 -14.96
N TRP A 75 0.86 -4.28 -14.21
CA TRP A 75 0.68 -4.45 -12.77
C TRP A 75 0.79 -3.13 -12.02
N ARG A 76 1.77 -2.29 -12.37
CA ARG A 76 1.90 -0.95 -11.81
C ARG A 76 0.62 -0.13 -12.00
N ALA A 77 0.06 -0.14 -13.21
CA ALA A 77 -1.18 0.58 -13.50
C ALA A 77 -2.36 0.03 -12.68
N ALA A 78 -2.46 -1.30 -12.52
CA ALA A 78 -3.47 -1.92 -11.66
C ALA A 78 -3.29 -1.54 -10.18
N PHE A 79 -2.04 -1.52 -9.69
CA PHE A 79 -1.73 -1.15 -8.30
C PHE A 79 -2.07 0.31 -8.04
N ASP A 80 -1.72 1.22 -8.96
CA ASP A 80 -2.07 2.64 -8.86
C ASP A 80 -3.58 2.86 -8.89
N ALA A 81 -4.31 2.14 -9.76
CA ALA A 81 -5.76 2.21 -9.83
C ALA A 81 -6.43 1.70 -8.54
N GLU A 82 -5.90 0.62 -7.97
CA GLU A 82 -6.40 0.08 -6.71
C GLU A 82 -6.08 0.98 -5.51
N GLY A 83 -4.85 1.50 -5.45
CA GLY A 83 -4.43 2.45 -4.43
C GLY A 83 -5.24 3.74 -4.45
N SER A 84 -5.59 4.25 -5.64
CA SER A 84 -6.39 5.48 -5.83
C SER A 84 -7.83 5.37 -5.34
N ARG A 85 -8.32 4.15 -5.06
CA ARG A 85 -9.64 3.91 -4.47
C ARG A 85 -9.64 3.92 -2.94
N THR A 86 -8.48 4.05 -2.31
CA THR A 86 -8.37 4.18 -0.86
C THR A 86 -8.96 5.51 -0.42
N GLU A 87 -9.73 5.51 0.67
CA GLU A 87 -10.28 6.73 1.24
C GLU A 87 -9.16 7.77 1.49
N TYR A 88 -9.45 9.04 1.22
CA TYR A 88 -8.52 10.19 1.33
C TYR A 88 -7.40 10.27 0.29
N VAL A 89 -7.16 9.24 -0.51
CA VAL A 89 -6.18 9.29 -1.61
C VAL A 89 -6.75 10.05 -2.79
N THR A 90 -6.06 11.09 -3.23
CA THR A 90 -6.46 11.92 -4.39
C THR A 90 -5.61 11.67 -5.62
N ARG A 91 -4.39 11.17 -5.43
CA ARG A 91 -3.47 10.83 -6.53
C ARG A 91 -2.48 9.78 -6.08
N VAL A 92 -2.15 8.88 -6.99
CA VAL A 92 -1.05 7.92 -6.85
C VAL A 92 -0.13 8.06 -8.06
N SER A 93 1.17 8.07 -7.82
CA SER A 93 2.18 7.90 -8.86
C SER A 93 3.28 7.01 -8.35
N SER A 94 3.61 5.94 -9.05
CA SER A 94 4.52 4.91 -8.55
C SER A 94 5.56 4.46 -9.56
N THR A 95 6.52 3.71 -9.05
CA THR A 95 7.30 2.74 -9.81
C THR A 95 7.00 1.33 -9.29
N LEU A 96 7.08 0.34 -10.19
CA LEU A 96 7.06 -1.07 -9.84
C LEU A 96 8.25 -1.74 -10.53
N THR A 97 9.14 -2.34 -9.76
CA THR A 97 10.34 -3.00 -10.29
C THR A 97 10.52 -4.37 -9.67
N LEU A 98 11.08 -5.31 -10.45
CA LEU A 98 11.70 -6.51 -9.91
C LEU A 98 13.20 -6.23 -9.80
N GLY A 99 13.73 -6.20 -8.57
CA GLY A 99 15.16 -5.98 -8.36
C GLY A 99 16.02 -7.21 -8.68
N GLU A 100 17.33 -7.02 -8.77
CA GLU A 100 18.29 -8.12 -8.98
C GLU A 100 18.30 -9.12 -7.82
N ASP A 101 17.90 -8.69 -6.62
CA ASP A 101 17.67 -9.55 -5.45
C ASP A 101 16.31 -10.27 -5.50
N GLU A 102 15.66 -10.27 -6.66
CA GLU A 102 14.40 -10.95 -6.96
C GLU A 102 13.22 -10.51 -6.10
N ARG A 103 13.30 -9.30 -5.54
CA ARG A 103 12.22 -8.67 -4.79
C ARG A 103 11.41 -7.73 -5.67
N LEU A 104 10.09 -7.89 -5.64
CA LEU A 104 9.16 -6.97 -6.27
C LEU A 104 8.98 -5.75 -5.35
N ARG A 105 9.23 -4.56 -5.88
CA ARG A 105 9.19 -3.29 -5.15
C ARG A 105 8.16 -2.36 -5.79
N TYR A 106 7.11 -2.07 -5.03
CA TYR A 106 6.14 -1.03 -5.36
C TYR A 106 6.45 0.22 -4.55
N ALA A 107 6.86 1.30 -5.21
CA ALA A 107 7.23 2.57 -4.58
C ALA A 107 6.27 3.70 -5.00
N PRO A 108 5.08 3.79 -4.39
CA PRO A 108 4.13 4.86 -4.69
C PRO A 108 4.43 6.13 -3.91
N ASN A 109 4.18 7.26 -4.57
CA ASN A 109 3.94 8.55 -3.93
C ASN A 109 2.41 8.73 -3.85
N VAL A 110 1.89 8.77 -2.64
CA VAL A 110 0.45 8.84 -2.35
C VAL A 110 0.11 10.25 -1.90
N THR A 111 -0.72 10.95 -2.68
CA THR A 111 -1.24 12.27 -2.30
C THR A 111 -2.54 12.10 -1.51
N LEU A 112 -2.55 12.67 -0.30
CA LEU A 112 -3.70 12.69 0.60
C LEU A 112 -4.31 14.09 0.63
N GLY A 113 -5.47 14.27 -0.01
CA GLY A 113 -6.23 15.53 0.04
C GLY A 113 -5.35 16.80 -0.10
N ARG A 114 -5.48 17.71 0.88
CA ARG A 114 -4.63 18.92 1.03
C ARG A 114 -3.44 18.71 1.97
N THR A 115 -3.26 17.50 2.51
CA THR A 115 -2.25 17.21 3.54
C THR A 115 -0.85 17.09 2.95
N GLY A 116 -0.72 16.49 1.76
CA GLY A 116 0.56 16.38 1.07
C GLY A 116 0.71 15.06 0.31
N THR A 117 1.93 14.84 -0.18
CA THR A 117 2.33 13.62 -0.89
C THR A 117 3.33 12.86 -0.04
N PHE A 118 3.08 11.57 0.18
CA PHE A 118 3.86 10.71 1.06
C PHE A 118 4.47 9.56 0.24
N PRO A 119 5.80 9.37 0.27
CA PRO A 119 6.43 8.22 -0.34
C PRO A 119 6.20 6.98 0.54
N LEU A 120 5.91 5.84 -0.10
CA LEU A 120 5.87 4.52 0.51
C LEU A 120 6.78 3.57 -0.25
N LEU A 121 7.16 2.47 0.40
CA LEU A 121 7.76 1.33 -0.26
C LEU A 121 7.11 0.04 0.25
N VAL A 122 6.54 -0.74 -0.66
CA VAL A 122 6.04 -2.09 -0.37
C VAL A 122 6.91 -3.07 -1.13
N THR A 123 7.49 -4.02 -0.41
CA THR A 123 8.37 -5.05 -0.98
C THR A 123 7.79 -6.42 -0.68
N ILE A 124 7.83 -7.32 -1.65
CA ILE A 124 7.60 -8.75 -1.44
C ILE A 124 8.76 -9.54 -2.04
N ASP A 125 9.25 -10.55 -1.33
CA ASP A 125 10.29 -11.45 -1.81
C ASP A 125 9.75 -12.81 -2.25
N LYS A 126 10.65 -13.69 -2.71
CA LYS A 126 10.30 -15.04 -3.18
C LYS A 126 9.81 -16.00 -2.09
N ALA A 127 10.08 -15.71 -0.82
CA ALA A 127 9.52 -16.46 0.30
C ALA A 127 8.09 -16.00 0.63
N GLY A 128 7.66 -14.87 0.05
CA GLY A 128 6.39 -14.22 0.37
C GLY A 128 6.49 -13.30 1.58
N ASP A 129 7.71 -12.98 2.04
CA ASP A 129 7.89 -12.01 3.11
C ASP A 129 7.61 -10.60 2.58
N ILE A 130 6.71 -9.91 3.28
CA ILE A 130 6.25 -8.57 2.91
C ILE A 130 6.79 -7.53 3.90
N LEU A 131 7.28 -6.42 3.34
CA LEU A 131 7.75 -5.27 4.10
C LEU A 131 7.12 -3.98 3.57
N ALA A 132 6.45 -3.23 4.44
CA ALA A 132 5.88 -1.92 4.16
C ALA A 132 6.62 -0.83 4.93
N GLN A 133 7.25 0.09 4.21
CA GLN A 133 7.96 1.21 4.78
C GLN A 133 7.18 2.51 4.53
N PHE A 134 7.14 3.33 5.57
CA PHE A 134 6.49 4.63 5.57
C PHE A 134 7.54 5.70 5.93
N PRO A 135 8.47 6.02 5.01
CA PRO A 135 9.72 6.69 5.31
C PRO A 135 9.63 8.08 5.98
N ILE A 136 8.47 8.75 5.97
CA ILE A 136 8.30 10.07 6.58
C ILE A 136 6.86 10.23 7.07
N LEU A 137 6.62 10.06 8.37
CA LEU A 137 5.36 10.38 9.07
C LEU A 137 5.60 10.77 10.52
#